data_AF-A0A814DDG5-F1
#
_entry.id   AF-A0A814DDG5-F1
#
_cell.length_a   1.000
_cell.length_b   1.000
_cell.length_c   1.000
_cell.angle_alpha   90.00
_cell.angle_beta   90.00
_cell.angle_gamma   90.00
#
_symmetry.space_group_name_H-M   'P 1'
#
loop_
_entity.id
_entity.type
_entity.pdbx_description
1 polymer ?
#
loop_
_entity_poly.entity_id
_entity_poly.type
_entity_poly.pdbx_seq_one_letter_code
_entity_poly.pdbx_strand_id
1 'polypeptide(L)'
;MKSTCPEPSLLITFDDITNTTNTSGVPVPNGYGGLNWENVLVLNGLNTSNPTSGYRTGVISPPYLAFDGWGSPMAITNAATNTFTINSFYISLIMNTQTTFF
;
A
#
# COMPACT_ATOMS: atom_id res chain seq x y z
N MET A 1 -30.78 21.58 8.92
CA MET A 1 -29.39 21.07 8.84
C MET A 1 -29.50 19.55 8.91
N LYS A 2 -29.18 18.85 7.81
CA LYS A 2 -29.22 17.37 7.78
C LYS A 2 -27.88 16.89 8.33
N SER A 3 -27.84 16.49 9.60
CA SER A 3 -26.68 15.81 10.16
C SER A 3 -26.58 14.44 9.51
N THR A 4 -25.66 14.27 8.58
CA THR A 4 -25.25 12.93 8.12
C THR A 4 -24.46 12.28 9.25
N CYS A 5 -24.88 11.09 9.70
CA CYS A 5 -24.04 10.24 10.53
C CYS A 5 -22.71 10.07 9.78
N PRO A 6 -21.54 10.34 10.39
CA PRO A 6 -20.28 10.16 9.68
C PRO A 6 -20.23 8.73 9.16
N GLU A 7 -20.02 8.54 7.86
CA GLU A 7 -19.77 7.20 7.33
C GLU A 7 -18.53 6.65 8.04
N PRO A 8 -18.54 5.37 8.46
CA PRO A 8 -17.41 4.79 9.16
C PRO A 8 -16.17 4.85 8.27
N SER A 9 -15.17 5.62 8.67
CA SER A 9 -13.86 5.64 8.02
C SER A 9 -13.10 4.38 8.40
N LEU A 10 -12.73 3.57 7.40
CA LEU A 10 -11.91 2.37 7.61
C LEU A 10 -10.43 2.73 7.49
N LEU A 11 -9.65 2.46 8.54
CA LEU A 11 -8.20 2.48 8.46
C LEU A 11 -7.73 1.18 7.83
N ILE A 12 -7.00 1.27 6.73
CA ILE A 12 -6.36 0.13 6.07
C ILE A 12 -4.87 0.16 6.41
N THR A 13 -4.39 -0.85 7.13
CA THR A 13 -2.95 -1.16 7.25
C THR A 13 -2.67 -2.47 6.53
N PHE A 14 -1.46 -3.04 6.61
CA PHE A 14 -1.17 -4.34 5.99
C PHE A 14 -0.50 -5.30 6.99
N ASP A 15 -0.69 -5.04 8.29
CA ASP A 15 0.02 -5.74 9.37
C ASP A 15 -0.42 -7.20 9.55
N ASP A 16 -1.60 -7.54 9.05
CA ASP A 16 -2.22 -8.86 9.09
C ASP A 16 -1.90 -9.73 7.85
N ILE A 17 -1.22 -9.17 6.83
CA ILE A 17 -0.76 -9.95 5.67
C ILE A 17 0.52 -10.71 6.05
N THR A 18 0.39 -12.04 6.15
CA THR A 18 1.49 -12.96 6.50
C THR A 18 2.30 -13.37 5.26
N ASN A 19 3.47 -13.99 5.47
CA ASN A 19 4.43 -14.44 4.43
C ASN A 19 5.13 -13.32 3.64
N THR A 20 5.10 -12.09 4.14
CA THR A 20 5.75 -10.89 3.58
C THR A 20 7.28 -10.86 3.77
N THR A 21 7.88 -11.97 4.19
CA THR A 21 9.34 -12.15 4.33
C THR A 21 10.03 -12.57 3.04
N ASN A 22 9.28 -12.85 1.96
CA ASN A 22 9.83 -13.07 0.63
C ASN A 22 10.28 -11.72 0.03
N THR A 23 11.49 -11.65 -0.53
CA THR A 23 12.06 -10.44 -1.15
C THR A 23 11.23 -9.87 -2.30
N SER A 24 10.32 -10.66 -2.89
CA SER A 24 9.41 -10.23 -3.95
C SER A 24 8.09 -9.63 -3.48
N GLY A 25 7.77 -9.70 -2.18
CA GLY A 25 6.47 -9.28 -1.65
C GLY A 25 5.34 -10.29 -1.89
N VAL A 26 4.19 -10.05 -1.26
CA VAL A 26 2.97 -10.87 -1.33
C VAL A 26 1.83 -10.02 -1.90
N PRO A 27 1.05 -10.51 -2.88
CA PRO A 27 -0.07 -9.75 -3.41
C PRO A 27 -1.14 -9.49 -2.36
N VAL A 28 -1.68 -8.26 -2.36
CA VAL A 28 -2.84 -7.91 -1.52
C VAL A 28 -4.07 -8.64 -2.05
N PRO A 29 -4.79 -9.41 -1.21
CA PRO A 29 -6.00 -10.10 -1.66
C PRO A 29 -7.12 -9.14 -2.06
N ASN A 30 -7.84 -9.47 -3.13
CA ASN A 30 -9.09 -8.76 -3.45
C ASN A 30 -10.12 -8.92 -2.34
N GLY A 31 -10.85 -7.83 -2.05
CA GLY A 31 -11.76 -7.72 -0.92
C GLY A 31 -11.09 -7.22 0.37
N TYR A 32 -9.76 -7.09 0.41
CA TYR A 32 -9.05 -6.55 1.56
C TYR A 32 -9.47 -5.09 1.82
N GLY A 33 -9.97 -4.80 3.01
CA GLY A 33 -10.55 -3.50 3.34
C GLY A 33 -11.78 -3.11 2.50
N GLY A 34 -12.45 -4.07 1.85
CA GLY A 34 -13.58 -3.80 0.94
C GLY A 34 -13.16 -3.30 -0.46
N LEU A 35 -11.87 -3.38 -0.78
CA LEU A 35 -11.30 -2.90 -2.04
C LEU A 35 -10.70 -4.07 -2.84
N ASN A 36 -10.66 -3.91 -4.16
CA ASN A 36 -9.85 -4.74 -5.04
C ASN A 36 -8.50 -4.06 -5.27
N TRP A 37 -7.45 -4.88 -5.33
CA TRP A 37 -6.06 -4.45 -5.38
C TRP A 37 -5.40 -5.08 -6.60
N GLU A 38 -5.15 -4.27 -7.61
CA GLU A 38 -4.50 -4.73 -8.85
C GLU A 38 -3.04 -4.28 -8.86
N ASN A 39 -2.14 -5.23 -9.08
CA ASN A 39 -0.69 -5.02 -9.06
C ASN A 39 -0.17 -4.37 -7.77
N VAL A 40 -0.77 -4.67 -6.62
CA VAL A 40 -0.29 -4.21 -5.32
C VAL A 40 0.29 -5.37 -4.53
N LEU A 41 1.56 -5.23 -4.16
CA LEU A 41 2.31 -6.19 -3.34
C LEU A 41 2.61 -5.57 -1.98
N VAL A 42 2.65 -6.39 -0.94
CA VAL A 42 3.09 -6.01 0.40
C VAL A 42 4.38 -6.73 0.77
N LEU A 43 5.32 -5.99 1.32
CA LEU A 43 6.62 -6.49 1.75
C LEU A 43 6.98 -5.95 3.13
N ASN A 44 7.69 -6.74 3.92
CA ASN A 44 8.38 -6.23 5.10
C ASN A 44 9.62 -5.45 4.65
N GLY A 45 9.50 -4.13 4.51
CA GLY A 45 10.59 -3.27 4.04
C GLY A 45 11.80 -3.29 4.99
N LEU A 46 11.59 -3.60 6.27
CA LEU A 46 12.64 -3.72 7.27
C LEU A 46 13.41 -5.05 7.21
N ASN A 47 12.83 -6.09 6.60
CA ASN A 47 13.44 -7.42 6.42
C ASN A 47 14.01 -7.62 5.00
N THR A 48 14.48 -6.54 4.39
CA THR A 48 15.15 -6.61 3.09
C THR A 48 16.63 -6.96 3.28
N SER A 49 17.18 -7.81 2.42
CA SER A 49 18.58 -8.24 2.49
C SER A 49 19.58 -7.09 2.26
N ASN A 50 19.14 -6.02 1.60
CA ASN A 50 19.92 -4.81 1.41
C ASN A 50 19.43 -3.69 2.35
N PRO A 51 20.25 -3.21 3.32
CA PRO A 51 19.85 -2.15 4.24
C PRO A 51 19.63 -0.78 3.58
N THR A 52 20.12 -0.56 2.35
CA THR A 52 19.88 0.64 1.55
C THR A 52 18.80 0.44 0.48
N SER A 53 18.04 -0.65 0.59
CA SER A 53 16.89 -0.90 -0.27
C SER A 53 15.88 0.24 -0.15
N GLY A 54 15.41 0.78 -1.27
CA GLY A 54 14.38 1.80 -1.25
C GLY A 54 13.05 1.30 -0.67
N TYR A 55 12.80 -0.02 -0.65
CA TYR A 55 11.70 -0.63 0.11
C TYR A 55 11.79 -0.35 1.62
N ARG A 56 13.00 -0.21 2.17
CA ARG A 56 13.21 0.14 3.58
C ARG A 56 12.95 1.63 3.82
N THR A 57 13.36 2.48 2.88
CA THR A 57 13.13 3.94 2.92
C THR A 57 11.66 4.31 2.70
N GLY A 58 10.93 3.50 1.91
CA GLY A 58 9.53 3.73 1.60
C GLY A 58 8.57 3.35 2.73
N VAL A 59 9.02 2.69 3.81
CA VAL A 59 8.13 2.28 4.90
C VAL A 59 7.58 3.50 5.65
N ILE A 60 6.27 3.73 5.54
CA ILE A 60 5.57 4.82 6.24
C ILE A 60 5.01 4.34 7.58
N SER A 61 4.43 3.14 7.62
CA SER A 61 3.96 2.46 8.82
C SER A 61 4.74 1.15 9.01
N PRO A 62 5.79 1.14 9.84
CA PRO A 62 6.58 -0.07 10.05
C PRO A 62 5.75 -1.25 10.55
N PRO A 63 6.06 -2.49 10.10
CA PRO A 63 7.19 -2.86 9.25
C PRO A 63 6.84 -3.03 7.75
N TYR A 64 5.57 -2.89 7.37
CA TYR A 64 5.07 -3.27 6.06
C TYR A 64 4.77 -2.09 5.14
N LEU A 65 5.01 -2.30 3.85
CA LEU A 65 4.73 -1.32 2.79
C LEU A 65 3.98 -2.02 1.66
N ALA A 66 2.94 -1.38 1.15
CA ALA A 66 2.32 -1.73 -0.13
C ALA A 66 2.99 -0.95 -1.27
N PHE A 67 3.27 -1.62 -2.38
CA PHE A 67 3.96 -1.05 -3.54
C PHE A 67 3.46 -1.65 -4.86
N ASP A 68 3.77 -0.99 -5.98
CA ASP A 68 3.45 -1.47 -7.31
C ASP A 68 4.29 -2.71 -7.68
N GLY A 69 3.60 -3.78 -8.07
CA GLY A 69 4.24 -5.00 -8.51
C GLY A 69 4.90 -4.81 -9.88
N TRP A 70 6.21 -5.04 -9.95
CA TRP A 70 6.97 -5.16 -11.19
C TRP A 70 6.90 -3.94 -12.13
N GLY A 71 6.71 -2.73 -11.60
CA GLY A 71 6.63 -1.50 -12.41
C GLY A 71 5.36 -1.39 -13.26
N SER A 72 4.35 -2.21 -12.97
CA SER A 72 3.04 -2.14 -13.64
C SER A 72 2.13 -1.11 -12.94
N PRO A 73 1.23 -0.43 -13.68
CA PRO A 73 0.26 0.46 -13.05
C PRO A 73 -0.54 -0.26 -11.97
N MET A 74 -0.61 0.32 -10.78
CA MET A 74 -1.46 -0.15 -9.70
C MET A 74 -2.86 0.45 -9.81
N ALA A 75 -3.88 -0.32 -9.44
CA ALA A 75 -5.24 0.18 -9.33
C ALA A 75 -5.90 -0.30 -8.03
N ILE A 76 -6.67 0.60 -7.42
CA ILE A 76 -7.48 0.33 -6.24
C ILE A 76 -8.92 0.67 -6.62
N THR A 77 -9.82 -0.30 -6.53
CA THR A 77 -11.24 -0.10 -6.85
C THR A 77 -12.12 -0.57 -5.71
N ASN A 78 -13.28 0.07 -5.53
CA ASN A 78 -14.27 -0.42 -4.57
C ASN A 78 -14.93 -1.68 -5.13
N ALA A 79 -14.86 -2.79 -4.38
CA ALA A 79 -15.34 -4.09 -4.85
C ALA A 79 -16.87 -4.15 -5.05
N ALA A 80 -17.63 -3.25 -4.43
CA ALA A 80 -19.09 -3.25 -4.48
C ALA A 80 -19.68 -2.13 -5.35
N THR A 81 -19.09 -0.94 -5.35
CA THR A 81 -19.72 0.27 -5.94
C THR A 81 -18.84 1.03 -6.93
N ASN A 82 -17.61 0.59 -7.17
CA ASN A 82 -16.59 1.27 -7.99
C ASN A 82 -16.22 2.70 -7.54
N THR A 83 -16.74 3.18 -6.41
CA THR A 83 -16.42 4.51 -5.85
C THR A 83 -16.08 4.42 -4.37
N PHE A 84 -15.12 5.20 -3.90
CA PHE A 84 -14.80 5.37 -2.49
C PHE A 84 -14.21 6.76 -2.23
N THR A 85 -14.30 7.22 -0.99
CA THR A 85 -13.70 8.49 -0.56
C THR A 85 -12.42 8.20 0.21
N ILE A 86 -11.35 8.91 -0.15
CA ILE A 86 -10.07 8.87 0.56
C ILE A 86 -10.03 10.07 1.50
N ASN A 87 -10.08 9.81 2.81
CA ASN A 87 -9.95 10.87 3.82
C ASN A 87 -8.47 11.25 4.04
N SER A 88 -7.57 10.28 3.96
CA SER A 88 -6.12 10.46 4.01
C SER A 88 -5.42 9.31 3.30
N PHE A 89 -4.27 9.60 2.69
CA PHE A 89 -3.43 8.61 2.04
C PHE A 89 -1.96 9.04 2.11
N TYR A 90 -1.08 8.10 2.38
CA TYR A 90 0.36 8.35 2.48
C TYR A 90 1.09 7.55 1.40
N ILE A 91 1.90 8.25 0.60
CA ILE A 91 2.73 7.66 -0.46
C ILE A 91 4.16 8.12 -0.26
N SER A 92 5.10 7.20 -0.47
CA SER A 92 6.53 7.47 -0.47
C SER A 92 7.16 6.89 -1.73
N LEU A 93 8.31 7.43 -2.12
CA LEU A 93 9.11 6.83 -3.17
C LEU A 93 9.94 5.69 -2.58
N ILE A 94 9.94 4.56 -3.27
CA ILE A 94 10.78 3.38 -2.98
C ILE A 94 12.07 3.38 -3.82
N MET A 95 12.42 4.49 -4.47
CA MET A 95 13.66 4.61 -5.25
C MET A 95 14.82 5.09 -4.38
N ASN A 96 15.99 4.53 -4.65
CA ASN A 96 17.29 4.87 -4.06
C ASN A 96 18.21 5.65 -5.03
N THR A 97 17.66 6.22 -6.09
CA THR A 97 18.39 7.13 -7.01
C THR A 97 18.05 8.58 -6.72
N GLN A 98 19.08 9.38 -6.42
CA GLN A 98 19.01 10.84 -6.29
C GLN A 98 18.23 11.43 -7.46
N THR A 99 17.01 11.90 -7.20
CA THR A 99 16.10 12.37 -8.27
C THR A 99 16.33 13.86 -8.47
N THR A 100 16.89 14.24 -9.62
CA THR A 100 16.87 15.61 -10.12
C THR A 100 15.50 15.85 -10.74
N PHE A 101 14.79 16.90 -10.30
CA PHE A 101 13.50 17.30 -10.86
C PHE A 101 13.72 18.00 -12.22
N PHE A 102 12.83 17.75 -13.18
CA PHE A 102 12.54 18.65 -14.31
C PHE A 102 11.29 19.46 -13.98
#